data_AF-A0A183L6G7-F1
#
_entry.id   AF-A0A183L6G7-F1
#
_cell.length_a   1.000
_cell.length_b   1.000
_cell.length_c   1.000
_cell.angle_alpha   90.00
_cell.angle_beta   90.00
_cell.angle_gamma   90.00
#
_symmetry.space_group_name_H-M   'P 1'
#
loop_
_entity.id
_entity.type
_entity.pdbx_description
1 polymer ?
#
loop_
_entity_poly.entity_id
_entity_poly.type
_entity_poly.pdbx_seq_one_letter_code
_entity_poly.pdbx_strand_id
1 'polypeptide(L)'
;MLEKTIALAKLIESTGVAAITVHGRTINERSMHRNRNEVIQAIADSVGIPVLANGGSRDIIRNHEDIEYFRQLTSATGVVIARAAMWNPAIFKSLQADEPLPKLEEIICRYLTL
;
A
#
# COMPACT_ATOMS: atom_id res chain seq x y z
N MET A 1 14.18 8.45 15.62
CA MET A 1 12.74 8.17 15.35
C MET A 1 12.58 6.81 14.69
N LEU A 2 13.26 6.56 13.57
CA LEU A 2 13.25 5.27 12.86
C LEU A 2 13.58 4.06 13.76
N GLU A 3 14.63 4.16 14.57
CA GLU A 3 15.03 3.08 15.50
C GLU A 3 13.91 2.66 16.46
N LYS A 4 13.14 3.63 16.99
CA LYS A 4 12.00 3.34 17.88
C LYS A 4 10.89 2.61 17.12
N THR A 5 10.64 2.99 15.87
CA THR A 5 9.66 2.33 15.01
C THR A 5 10.08 0.90 14.67
N ILE A 6 11.37 0.68 14.36
CA ILE A 6 11.92 -0.67 14.12
C ILE A 6 11.82 -1.52 15.40
N ALA A 7 12.18 -0.97 16.56
CA ALA A 7 12.05 -1.67 17.84
C ALA A 7 10.59 -2.06 18.13
N LEU A 8 9.63 -1.18 17.80
CA LEU A 8 8.21 -1.49 17.91
C LEU A 8 7.78 -2.60 16.93
N ALA A 9 8.25 -2.57 15.68
CA ALA A 9 7.92 -3.61 14.69
C ALA A 9 8.41 -4.99 15.14
N LYS A 10 9.64 -5.07 15.69
CA LYS A 10 10.19 -6.31 16.27
C LYS A 10 9.43 -6.78 17.51
N LEU A 11 8.95 -5.84 18.34
CA LEU A 11 8.10 -6.17 19.48
C LEU A 11 6.73 -6.71 19.03
N ILE A 12 6.15 -6.16 17.97
CA ILE A 12 4.90 -6.68 17.40
C ILE A 12 5.13 -8.08 16.81
N GLU A 13 6.21 -8.27 16.05
CA GLU A 13 6.60 -9.57 15.51
C GLU A 13 6.73 -10.65 16.59
N SER A 14 7.34 -10.32 17.74
CA SER A 14 7.54 -11.29 18.83
C SER A 14 6.24 -11.82 19.46
N THR A 15 5.10 -11.18 19.18
CA THR A 15 3.77 -11.66 19.61
C THR A 15 3.23 -12.80 18.74
N GLY A 16 3.89 -13.13 17.62
CA GLY A 16 3.48 -14.21 16.72
C GLY A 16 2.43 -13.82 15.69
N VAL A 17 2.29 -12.53 15.38
CA VAL A 17 1.40 -12.08 14.29
C VAL A 17 1.88 -12.61 12.93
N ALA A 18 0.94 -12.87 12.03
CA ALA A 18 1.25 -13.40 10.70
C ALA A 18 1.86 -12.36 9.74
N ALA A 19 1.56 -11.07 9.94
CA ALA A 19 2.05 -9.97 9.12
C ALA A 19 1.81 -8.63 9.82
N ILE A 20 2.48 -7.57 9.34
CA ILE A 20 2.16 -6.18 9.72
C ILE A 20 1.91 -5.33 8.47
N THR A 21 0.99 -4.37 8.58
CA THR A 21 0.83 -3.32 7.58
C THR A 21 1.43 -2.03 8.11
N VAL A 22 2.25 -1.36 7.31
CA VAL A 22 2.89 -0.09 7.66
C VAL A 22 2.39 1.01 6.76
N HIS A 23 1.67 1.98 7.33
CA HIS A 23 1.38 3.24 6.67
C HIS A 23 2.57 4.18 6.85
N GLY A 24 3.18 4.64 5.75
CA GLY A 24 4.41 5.45 5.77
C GLY A 24 4.23 6.91 6.23
N ARG A 25 3.31 7.18 7.16
CA ARG A 25 3.06 8.49 7.75
C ARG A 25 2.91 8.36 9.25
N THR A 26 3.38 9.38 9.95
CA THR A 26 3.22 9.54 11.38
C THR A 26 1.80 10.04 11.72
N ILE A 27 1.41 9.94 12.98
CA ILE A 27 0.09 10.38 13.46
C ILE A 27 -0.23 11.86 13.18
N ASN A 28 0.80 12.70 13.04
CA ASN A 28 0.67 14.15 12.79
C ASN A 28 0.66 14.49 11.30
N GLU A 29 1.05 13.54 10.44
CA GLU A 29 1.07 13.72 9.00
C GLU A 29 -0.29 13.38 8.39
N ARG A 30 -0.78 14.28 7.54
CA ARG A 30 -2.02 14.09 6.75
C ARG A 30 -1.73 13.52 5.37
N SER A 31 -2.78 13.15 4.65
CA SER A 31 -2.73 12.55 3.30
C SER A 31 -2.03 13.36 2.21
N MET A 32 -1.79 14.64 2.46
CA MET A 32 -1.06 15.59 1.60
C MET A 32 0.45 15.62 1.89
N HIS A 33 0.88 15.09 3.03
CA HIS A 33 2.29 14.85 3.31
C HIS A 33 2.74 13.59 2.54
N ARG A 34 3.97 13.61 2.06
CA ARG A 34 4.55 12.49 1.33
C ARG A 34 4.64 11.24 2.22
N ASN A 35 4.40 10.09 1.61
CA ASN A 35 4.67 8.80 2.24
C ASN A 35 6.19 8.60 2.40
N ARG A 36 6.61 8.16 3.59
CA ARG A 36 8.00 7.86 3.95
C ARG A 36 8.34 6.43 3.58
N ASN A 37 8.57 6.19 2.29
CA ASN A 37 8.79 4.84 1.73
C ASN A 37 10.05 4.20 2.30
N GLU A 38 11.09 5.01 2.54
CA GLU A 38 12.35 4.60 3.15
C GLU A 38 12.19 4.05 4.56
N VAL A 39 11.19 4.54 5.30
CA VAL A 39 10.86 4.02 6.64
C VAL A 39 10.16 2.67 6.53
N ILE A 40 9.28 2.50 5.55
CA ILE A 40 8.62 1.21 5.30
C ILE A 40 9.67 0.17 4.91
N GLN A 41 10.59 0.52 4.01
CA GLN A 41 11.72 -0.33 3.61
C GLN A 41 12.57 -0.74 4.81
N ALA A 42 13.03 0.22 5.61
CA ALA A 42 13.85 -0.07 6.78
C ALA A 42 13.14 -0.97 7.81
N ILE A 43 11.80 -0.92 7.90
CA ILE A 43 11.02 -1.84 8.74
C ILE A 43 10.96 -3.22 8.10
N ALA A 44 10.62 -3.32 6.81
CA ALA A 44 10.53 -4.57 6.06
C ALA A 44 11.83 -5.36 6.10
N ASP A 45 12.97 -4.68 5.95
CA ASP A 45 14.30 -5.30 5.99
C ASP A 45 14.71 -5.75 7.42
N SER A 46 14.00 -5.29 8.46
CA SER A 46 14.38 -5.49 9.86
C SER A 46 13.63 -6.60 10.60
N VAL A 47 12.53 -7.11 10.03
CA VAL A 47 11.66 -8.14 10.61
C VAL A 47 11.62 -9.37 9.68
N GLY A 48 11.36 -10.54 10.24
CA GLY A 48 11.23 -11.80 9.50
C GLY A 48 9.80 -12.12 9.01
N ILE A 49 8.78 -11.42 9.51
CA ILE A 49 7.39 -11.56 9.06
C ILE A 49 7.07 -10.68 7.83
N PRO A 50 6.06 -11.04 7.02
CA PRO A 50 5.58 -10.20 5.92
C PRO A 50 5.21 -8.78 6.34
N VAL A 51 5.73 -7.80 5.60
CA VAL A 51 5.35 -6.40 5.73
C VAL A 51 4.54 -5.97 4.50
N LEU A 52 3.38 -5.37 4.74
CA LEU A 52 2.53 -4.79 3.70
C LEU A 52 2.64 -3.27 3.71
N ALA A 53 3.06 -2.69 2.58
CA ALA A 53 3.21 -1.24 2.45
C ALA A 53 1.86 -0.55 2.23
N ASN A 54 1.62 0.56 2.93
CA ASN A 54 0.42 1.37 2.79
C ASN A 54 0.75 2.86 2.71
N GLY A 55 -0.20 3.64 2.17
CA GLY A 55 -0.12 5.10 2.10
C GLY A 55 0.24 5.68 0.73
N GLY A 56 0.54 4.82 -0.26
CA GLY A 56 1.02 5.21 -1.59
C GLY A 56 -0.02 5.77 -2.57
N SER A 57 -1.32 5.71 -2.29
CA SER A 57 -2.35 6.26 -3.20
C SER A 57 -2.13 7.76 -3.46
N ARG A 58 -2.27 8.20 -4.72
CA ARG A 58 -2.03 9.57 -5.26
C ARG A 58 -0.57 9.94 -5.44
N ASP A 59 0.28 9.59 -4.48
CA ASP A 59 1.70 9.94 -4.51
C ASP A 59 2.46 9.05 -5.48
N ILE A 60 2.23 7.74 -5.37
CA ILE A 60 2.95 6.69 -6.10
C ILE A 60 1.99 5.89 -6.96
N ILE A 61 0.86 5.46 -6.39
CA ILE A 61 -0.09 4.57 -7.07
C ILE A 61 -1.15 5.40 -7.79
N ARG A 62 -1.13 5.33 -9.13
CA ARG A 62 -2.10 5.91 -10.06
C ARG A 62 -2.71 4.85 -10.98
N ASN A 63 -1.97 3.79 -11.28
CA ASN A 63 -2.43 2.65 -12.08
C ASN A 63 -2.00 1.31 -11.45
N HIS A 64 -2.31 0.19 -12.11
CA HIS A 64 -2.00 -1.15 -11.62
C HIS A 64 -0.48 -1.43 -11.53
N GLU A 65 0.31 -0.96 -12.50
CA GLU A 65 1.77 -1.19 -12.54
C GLU A 65 2.48 -0.52 -11.38
N ASP A 66 1.98 0.65 -10.95
CA ASP A 66 2.52 1.38 -9.80
C ASP A 66 2.43 0.59 -8.48
N ILE A 67 1.55 -0.42 -8.40
CA ILE A 67 1.42 -1.29 -7.22
C ILE A 67 2.70 -2.11 -7.04
N GLU A 68 3.17 -2.74 -8.12
CA GLU A 68 4.41 -3.54 -8.08
C GLU A 68 5.62 -2.63 -7.88
N TYR A 69 5.65 -1.46 -8.54
CA TYR A 69 6.68 -0.46 -8.30
C TYR A 69 6.74 -0.04 -6.82
N PHE A 70 5.60 0.26 -6.18
CA PHE A 70 5.56 0.64 -4.78
C PHE A 70 5.99 -0.50 -3.85
N ARG A 71 5.61 -1.74 -4.18
CA ARG A 71 6.04 -2.94 -3.46
C ARG A 71 7.56 -3.07 -3.48
N GLN A 72 8.18 -2.96 -4.66
CA GLN A 72 9.64 -3.04 -4.84
C GLN A 72 10.36 -1.89 -4.13
N LEU A 73 9.86 -0.66 -4.28
CA LEU A 73 10.43 0.54 -3.66
C LEU A 73 10.52 0.44 -2.13
N THR A 74 9.60 -0.31 -1.52
CA THR A 74 9.48 -0.43 -0.05
C THR A 74 10.02 -1.77 0.48
N SER A 75 10.63 -2.60 -0.37
CA SER A 75 11.03 -3.99 -0.04
C SER A 75 9.88 -4.82 0.58
N ALA A 76 8.62 -4.41 0.38
CA ALA A 76 7.49 -5.02 1.06
C ALA A 76 7.09 -6.34 0.40
N THR A 77 6.46 -7.22 1.18
CA THR A 77 5.88 -8.47 0.66
C THR A 77 4.64 -8.18 -0.19
N GLY A 78 3.90 -7.13 0.16
CA GLY A 78 2.69 -6.73 -0.57
C GLY A 78 2.31 -5.29 -0.31
N VAL A 79 1.19 -4.86 -0.91
CA VAL A 79 0.69 -3.49 -0.83
C VAL A 79 -0.77 -3.50 -0.40
N VAL A 80 -1.11 -2.63 0.56
CA VAL A 80 -2.50 -2.33 0.92
C VAL A 80 -2.89 -1.01 0.27
N ILE A 81 -3.98 -1.01 -0.49
CA ILE A 81 -4.49 0.16 -1.22
C ILE A 81 -5.82 0.61 -0.61
N ALA A 82 -5.92 1.90 -0.27
CA ALA A 82 -7.15 2.48 0.29
C ALA A 82 -7.80 3.48 -0.68
N ARG A 83 -7.27 4.71 -0.76
CA ARG A 83 -7.90 5.79 -1.54
C ARG A 83 -8.04 5.48 -3.03
N ALA A 84 -7.02 4.89 -3.65
CA ALA A 84 -7.10 4.56 -5.08
C ALA A 84 -8.22 3.53 -5.37
N ALA A 85 -8.38 2.53 -4.50
CA ALA A 85 -9.46 1.55 -4.60
C ALA A 85 -10.84 2.18 -4.34
N MET A 86 -10.92 3.13 -3.40
CA MET A 86 -12.14 3.90 -3.14
C MET A 86 -12.56 4.76 -4.34
N TRP A 87 -11.60 5.36 -5.06
CA TRP A 87 -11.90 6.17 -6.25
C TRP A 87 -12.29 5.32 -7.44
N ASN A 88 -11.56 4.22 -7.66
CA ASN A 88 -11.85 3.29 -8.74
C ASN A 88 -11.32 1.89 -8.36
N PRO A 89 -12.20 0.92 -8.01
CA PRO A 89 -11.79 -0.44 -7.65
C PRO A 89 -11.11 -1.20 -8.81
N ALA A 90 -11.22 -0.73 -10.06
CA ALA A 90 -10.45 -1.29 -11.17
C ALA A 90 -8.94 -1.03 -11.06
N ILE A 91 -8.46 -0.30 -10.05
CA ILE A 91 -7.02 -0.19 -9.74
C ILE A 91 -6.33 -1.57 -9.59
N PHE A 92 -7.08 -2.59 -9.16
CA PHE A 92 -6.57 -3.96 -9.00
C PHE A 92 -6.62 -4.78 -10.30
N LYS A 93 -7.18 -4.24 -11.39
CA LYS A 93 -7.25 -4.95 -12.67
C LYS A 93 -5.90 -4.81 -13.38
N SER A 94 -5.19 -5.92 -13.51
CA SER A 94 -4.08 -6.01 -14.46
C SER A 94 -4.68 -5.97 -15.87
N LEU A 95 -4.33 -4.93 -16.63
CA LEU A 95 -4.75 -4.83 -18.03
C LEU A 95 -3.74 -5.55 -18.90
N GLN A 96 -4.26 -6.25 -19.90
CA GLN A 96 -3.46 -6.60 -21.07
C GLN A 96 -3.28 -5.33 -21.93
N ALA A 97 -2.24 -5.30 -22.76
CA ALA A 97 -1.84 -4.11 -23.52
C ALA A 97 -2.99 -3.44 -24.30
N ASP A 98 -3.97 -4.21 -24.75
CA ASP A 98 -5.09 -3.75 -25.59
C ASP A 98 -6.45 -3.70 -24.86
N GLU A 99 -6.49 -3.96 -23.55
CA GLU A 99 -7.75 -3.94 -22.80
C GLU A 99 -7.99 -2.55 -22.19
N PRO A 100 -9.07 -1.83 -22.57
CA PRO A 100 -9.39 -0.56 -21.95
C PRO A 100 -9.78 -0.78 -20.48
N LEU A 101 -9.45 0.20 -19.62
CA LEU A 101 -10.01 0.24 -18.28
C LEU A 101 -11.55 0.29 -18.39
N PRO A 102 -12.28 -0.48 -17.55
CA PRO A 102 -13.72 -0.35 -17.48
C PRO A 102 -14.07 1.10 -17.14
N LYS A 103 -15.11 1.61 -17.80
CA LYS A 103 -15.54 3.00 -17.59
C LYS A 103 -16.06 3.15 -16.16
N LEU A 104 -15.90 4.34 -15.58
CA LEU A 104 -16.33 4.57 -14.20
C LEU A 104 -17.84 4.28 -14.02
N GLU A 105 -18.65 4.60 -15.02
CA GLU A 105 -20.08 4.32 -15.04
C GLU A 105 -20.39 2.82 -14.94
N GLU A 106 -19.64 1.98 -15.67
CA GLU A 106 -19.79 0.52 -15.63
C GLU A 106 -19.47 -0.02 -14.23
N ILE A 107 -18.43 0.53 -13.60
CA ILE A 107 -18.03 0.16 -12.25
C ILE A 107 -19.07 0.57 -11.22
N ILE A 108 -19.61 1.79 -11.33
CA ILE A 108 -20.67 2.28 -10.45
C ILE A 108 -21.92 1.41 -10.58
N CYS A 109 -22.37 1.12 -11.81
CA CYS A 109 -23.53 0.25 -12.05
C CYS A 109 -23.34 -1.15 -11.45
N ARG A 110 -22.14 -1.74 -11.61
CA ARG A 110 -21.80 -3.02 -10.98
C ARG A 110 -21.83 -2.93 -9.46
N TYR A 111 -21.26 -1.88 -8.87
CA TYR A 111 -21.24 -1.72 -7.42
C TYR A 111 -22.64 -1.59 -6.81
N LEU A 112 -23.56 -0.90 -7.49
CA LEU A 112 -24.95 -0.71 -7.05
C LEU A 112 -25.82 -1.98 -7.17
N THR A 113 -25.32 -3.01 -7.86
CA THR A 113 -26.05 -4.26 -8.12
C THR A 113 -25.44 -5.47 -7.42
N LEU A 114 -24.43 -5.27 -6.58
CA LEU A 114 -23.91 -6.25 -5.61
C LEU A 114 -24.85 -6.38 -4.41
#